data_AF-A0A919LWZ8-F1
#
_entry.id   AF-A0A919LWZ8-F1
#
_cell.length_a   1.000
_cell.length_b   1.000
_cell.length_c   1.000
_cell.angle_alpha   90.00
_cell.angle_beta   90.00
_cell.angle_gamma   90.00
#
_symmetry.space_group_name_H-M   'P 1'
#
loop_
_entity.id
_entity.type
_entity.pdbx_description
1 polymer ?
#
loop_
_entity_poly.entity_id
_entity_poly.type
_entity_poly.pdbx_seq_one_letter_code
_entity_poly.pdbx_strand_id
1 'polypeptide(L)'
;MALRVEHSASLVARARALGYATAGRRRAERNADPGDLRPDGSLIYLIDAGEAIYERDFHLRDGVTVREDYLGIDHLALGMEADSRDNWVMFFRTVFGFSLEHEQTLPDPYGLVRSPAVRSPQGDIRLALNISQSRATQIARSVACYRGGAAACRLCLPRSAGRLRPACRGCPPYAADPGQLL
;
A
#
# COMPACT_ATOMS: atom_id res chain seq x y z
N MET A 1 2.74 -0.37 -5.98
CA MET A 1 3.53 -0.78 -4.79
C MET A 1 4.43 -1.95 -5.18
N ALA A 2 5.44 -2.30 -4.38
CA ALA A 2 6.28 -3.48 -4.62
C ALA A 2 6.33 -4.36 -3.37
N LEU A 3 6.16 -5.67 -3.55
CA LEU A 3 6.12 -6.67 -2.49
C LEU A 3 7.24 -7.68 -2.70
N ARG A 4 8.01 -7.96 -1.65
CA ARG A 4 8.98 -9.04 -1.67
C ARG A 4 8.26 -10.35 -1.37
N VAL A 5 8.53 -11.37 -2.18
CA VAL A 5 7.87 -12.67 -2.12
C VAL A 5 8.89 -13.79 -2.31
N GLU A 6 8.58 -15.00 -1.85
CA GLU A 6 9.47 -16.14 -2.04
C GLU A 6 9.45 -16.64 -3.50
N HIS A 7 8.27 -16.69 -4.12
CA HIS A 7 8.05 -17.27 -5.44
C HIS A 7 7.03 -16.49 -6.28
N SER A 8 7.47 -15.40 -6.92
CA SER A 8 6.67 -14.49 -7.74
C SER A 8 5.89 -15.22 -8.85
N ALA A 9 6.52 -16.17 -9.55
CA ALA A 9 5.92 -16.92 -10.65
C ALA A 9 4.66 -17.69 -10.24
N SER A 10 4.65 -18.26 -9.03
CA SER A 10 3.50 -19.01 -8.50
C SER A 10 2.30 -18.10 -8.21
N LEU A 11 2.55 -16.90 -7.68
CA LEU A 11 1.53 -15.89 -7.42
C LEU A 11 0.96 -15.32 -8.71
N VAL A 12 1.81 -15.08 -9.72
CA VAL A 12 1.37 -14.65 -11.05
C VAL A 12 0.48 -15.71 -11.71
N ALA A 13 0.89 -16.98 -11.67
CA ALA A 13 0.09 -18.08 -12.21
C ALA A 13 -1.27 -18.18 -11.51
N ARG A 14 -1.30 -18.06 -10.18
CA ARG A 14 -2.54 -18.06 -9.39
C ARG A 14 -3.43 -16.87 -9.72
N ALA A 15 -2.89 -15.65 -9.78
CA ALA A 15 -3.63 -14.46 -10.12
C ALA A 15 -4.25 -14.55 -11.52
N ARG A 16 -3.49 -15.06 -12.50
CA ARG A 16 -3.99 -15.31 -13.86
C ARG A 16 -5.12 -16.35 -13.86
N ALA A 17 -4.98 -17.45 -13.11
CA ALA A 17 -6.03 -18.46 -13.00
C ALA A 17 -7.34 -17.92 -12.39
N LEU A 18 -7.22 -16.90 -11.53
CA LEU A 18 -8.35 -16.20 -10.91
C LEU A 18 -8.91 -15.04 -11.77
N GLY A 19 -8.39 -14.85 -12.99
CA GLY A 19 -8.88 -13.82 -13.92
C GLY A 19 -8.31 -12.43 -13.71
N TYR A 20 -7.33 -12.25 -12.83
CA TYR A 20 -6.67 -10.95 -12.66
C TYR A 20 -5.74 -10.63 -13.83
N ALA A 21 -5.69 -9.35 -14.19
CA ALA A 21 -4.75 -8.87 -15.17
C ALA A 21 -3.32 -9.00 -14.64
N THR A 22 -2.51 -9.76 -15.36
CA THR A 22 -1.06 -9.89 -15.14
C THR A 22 -0.37 -9.27 -16.33
N ALA A 23 0.64 -8.41 -16.13
CA ALA A 23 1.43 -7.99 -17.28
C ALA A 23 2.23 -9.20 -17.78
N GLY A 24 1.86 -9.71 -18.96
CA GLY A 24 2.70 -10.67 -19.67
C GLY A 24 3.90 -9.96 -20.27
N ARG A 25 5.07 -10.59 -20.23
CA ARG A 25 6.32 -10.12 -20.86
C ARG A 25 6.06 -9.55 -22.27
N ARG A 26 6.02 -8.23 -22.41
CA ARG A 26 6.25 -7.53 -23.69
C ARG A 26 6.64 -6.07 -23.43
N ARG A 27 7.94 -5.77 -23.51
CA ARG A 27 8.51 -4.92 -24.59
C ARG A 27 10.04 -5.01 -24.57
N ALA A 28 10.62 -5.00 -25.77
CA ALA A 28 12.02 -5.29 -26.09
C ALA A 28 13.02 -4.16 -25.73
N GLU A 29 12.77 -3.38 -24.68
CA GLU A 29 13.57 -2.19 -24.38
C GLU A 29 13.83 -2.13 -22.87
N ARG A 30 15.04 -2.56 -22.48
CA ARG A 30 15.68 -2.51 -21.15
C ARG A 30 14.86 -3.08 -19.96
N ASN A 31 15.32 -4.25 -19.50
CA ASN A 31 15.03 -4.85 -18.18
C ASN A 31 13.55 -5.14 -17.91
N ALA A 32 13.02 -6.18 -18.55
CA ALA A 32 11.71 -6.73 -18.21
C ALA A 32 11.76 -7.45 -16.86
N ASP A 33 11.35 -6.78 -15.79
CA ASP A 33 11.21 -7.39 -14.47
C ASP A 33 10.00 -8.35 -14.40
N PRO A 34 10.13 -9.48 -13.69
CA PRO A 34 9.02 -10.40 -13.47
C PRO A 34 8.01 -9.83 -12.45
N GLY A 35 6.72 -10.10 -12.64
CA GLY A 35 5.77 -10.11 -11.52
C GLY A 35 4.84 -8.92 -11.34
N ASP A 36 4.22 -8.42 -12.39
CA ASP A 36 3.20 -7.36 -12.29
C ASP A 36 1.79 -7.93 -12.09
N LEU A 37 1.14 -7.57 -10.98
CA LEU A 37 -0.26 -7.86 -10.72
C LEU A 37 -1.11 -6.58 -10.74
N ARG A 38 -2.31 -6.68 -11.31
CA ARG A 38 -3.26 -5.57 -11.40
C ARG A 38 -4.66 -5.96 -10.92
N PRO A 39 -5.00 -5.76 -9.63
CA PRO A 39 -6.35 -6.06 -9.12
C PRO A 39 -7.44 -5.16 -9.71
N ASP A 40 -7.16 -3.86 -9.89
CA ASP A 40 -8.12 -2.85 -10.37
C ASP A 40 -7.49 -1.82 -11.32
N GLY A 41 -6.39 -2.21 -11.98
CA GLY A 41 -5.54 -1.30 -12.75
C GLY A 41 -4.37 -0.70 -11.96
N SER A 42 -4.40 -0.77 -10.61
CA SER A 42 -3.24 -0.46 -9.77
C SER A 42 -2.14 -1.50 -9.96
N LEU A 43 -0.87 -1.07 -9.95
CA LEU A 43 0.26 -1.96 -10.20
C LEU A 43 0.93 -2.43 -8.89
N ILE A 44 1.06 -3.74 -8.76
CA ILE A 44 1.81 -4.41 -7.69
C ILE A 44 2.97 -5.18 -8.34
N TYR A 45 4.19 -4.73 -8.06
CA TYR A 45 5.42 -5.43 -8.46
C TYR A 45 5.73 -6.53 -7.45
N LEU A 46 6.09 -7.72 -7.93
CA LEU A 46 6.56 -8.82 -7.12
C LEU A 46 8.07 -8.97 -7.31
N ILE A 47 8.81 -8.91 -6.21
CA ILE A 47 10.27 -9.04 -6.22
C ILE A 47 10.61 -10.34 -5.50
N ASP A 48 11.32 -11.24 -6.16
CA ASP A 48 11.74 -12.48 -5.52
C ASP A 48 12.76 -12.21 -4.40
N ALA A 49 12.69 -13.01 -3.33
CA ALA A 49 13.64 -12.94 -2.23
C ALA A 49 15.07 -13.19 -2.74
N GLY A 50 16.01 -12.34 -2.33
CA GLY A 50 17.40 -12.41 -2.78
C GLY A 50 17.73 -11.63 -4.06
N GLU A 51 16.74 -11.05 -4.75
CA GLU A 51 17.03 -10.16 -5.88
C GLU A 51 17.61 -8.81 -5.41
N ALA A 52 18.80 -8.48 -5.96
CA ALA A 52 19.53 -7.23 -5.78
C ALA A 52 19.04 -6.15 -6.76
N ILE A 53 17.74 -5.83 -6.69
CA ILE A 53 17.11 -4.90 -7.63
C ILE A 53 17.68 -3.48 -7.54
N TYR A 54 18.18 -3.08 -6.37
CA TYR A 54 18.61 -1.70 -6.16
C TYR A 54 19.96 -1.44 -6.83
N GLU A 55 20.88 -2.38 -6.70
CA GLU A 55 22.20 -2.38 -7.35
C GLU A 55 22.08 -2.43 -8.87
N ARG A 56 21.06 -3.14 -9.37
CA ARG A 56 20.78 -3.29 -10.79
C ARG A 56 20.18 -2.02 -11.39
N ASP A 57 19.23 -1.38 -10.69
CA ASP A 57 18.39 -0.32 -11.27
C ASP A 57 18.81 1.09 -10.84
N PHE A 58 19.62 1.22 -9.79
CA PHE A 58 20.04 2.50 -9.23
C PHE A 58 21.56 2.60 -9.09
N HIS A 59 22.08 3.81 -9.27
CA HIS A 59 23.44 4.14 -8.86
C HIS A 59 23.45 4.46 -7.36
N LEU A 60 23.80 3.45 -6.56
CA LEU A 60 23.89 3.59 -5.10
C LEU A 60 25.02 4.56 -4.73
N ARG A 61 24.77 5.43 -3.75
CA ARG A 61 25.78 6.35 -3.22
C ARG A 61 26.35 5.79 -1.93
N ASP A 62 27.68 5.75 -1.85
CA ASP A 62 28.39 5.42 -0.63
C ASP A 62 28.31 6.56 0.41
N GLY A 63 28.53 6.22 1.68
CA GLY A 63 28.62 7.20 2.76
C GLY A 63 27.30 7.78 3.27
N VAL A 64 26.16 7.19 2.89
CA VAL A 64 24.85 7.56 3.45
C VAL A 64 24.67 6.91 4.82
N THR A 65 24.52 7.72 5.87
CA THR A 65 24.19 7.21 7.20
C THR A 65 22.73 6.72 7.22
N VAL A 66 22.54 5.43 7.49
CA VAL A 66 21.19 4.87 7.71
C VAL A 66 20.61 5.51 8.96
N ARG A 67 19.37 5.97 8.84
CA ARG A 67 18.60 6.51 9.96
C ARG A 67 18.24 5.39 10.93
N GLU A 68 18.86 5.37 12.12
CA GLU A 68 18.57 4.36 13.14
C GLU A 68 17.19 4.55 13.81
N ASP A 69 16.55 5.70 13.61
CA ASP A 69 15.21 6.01 14.12
C ASP A 69 14.07 5.43 13.25
N TYR A 70 14.41 4.81 12.11
CA TYR A 70 13.45 4.23 11.18
C TYR A 70 13.72 2.74 10.97
N LEU A 71 12.78 1.90 11.40
CA LEU A 71 12.90 0.44 11.29
C LEU A 71 12.39 -0.11 9.95
N GLY A 72 11.56 0.65 9.25
CA GLY A 72 10.91 0.20 8.04
C GLY A 72 9.48 0.69 7.94
N ILE A 73 8.73 0.02 7.05
CA ILE A 73 7.31 0.27 6.83
C ILE A 73 6.53 -0.69 7.73
N ASP A 74 5.69 -0.13 8.60
CA ASP A 74 4.81 -0.92 9.47
C ASP A 74 3.54 -1.38 8.71
N HIS A 75 2.89 -0.43 8.03
CA HIS A 75 1.74 -0.72 7.18
C HIS A 75 1.57 0.34 6.08
N LEU A 76 0.72 0.03 5.11
CA LEU A 76 0.32 0.97 4.07
C LEU A 76 -1.20 1.15 4.09
N ALA A 77 -1.68 2.39 4.08
CA ALA A 77 -3.10 2.69 3.97
C ALA A 77 -3.44 3.09 2.53
N LEU A 78 -4.47 2.47 1.96
CA LEU A 78 -4.92 2.68 0.60
C LEU A 78 -6.32 3.25 0.63
N GLY A 79 -6.51 4.45 0.08
CA GLY A 79 -7.83 5.00 -0.22
C GLY A 79 -8.31 4.47 -1.58
N MET A 80 -9.55 4.01 -1.64
CA MET A 80 -10.17 3.50 -2.87
C MET A 80 -11.66 3.78 -2.90
N GLU A 81 -12.27 3.62 -4.08
CA GLU A 81 -13.72 3.64 -4.24
C GLU A 81 -14.36 2.47 -3.48
N ALA A 82 -15.58 2.69 -2.96
CA ALA A 82 -16.28 1.70 -2.15
C ALA A 82 -16.44 0.35 -2.87
N ASP A 83 -16.77 0.39 -4.16
CA ASP A 83 -16.99 -0.78 -4.99
C ASP A 83 -15.70 -1.58 -5.28
N SER A 84 -14.53 -0.94 -5.16
CA SER A 84 -13.23 -1.61 -5.35
C SER A 84 -12.82 -2.46 -4.15
N ARG A 85 -13.32 -2.13 -2.95
CA ARG A 85 -12.84 -2.75 -1.69
C ARG A 85 -12.94 -4.26 -1.69
N ASP A 86 -14.09 -4.81 -2.06
CA ASP A 86 -14.32 -6.25 -1.96
C ASP A 86 -13.43 -7.02 -2.94
N ASN A 87 -13.17 -6.44 -4.13
CA ASN A 87 -12.20 -6.97 -5.06
C ASN A 87 -10.78 -6.98 -4.49
N TRP A 88 -10.36 -5.89 -3.82
CA TRP A 88 -9.05 -5.81 -3.17
C TRP A 88 -8.89 -6.82 -2.03
N VAL A 89 -9.91 -6.95 -1.18
CA VAL A 89 -9.94 -7.95 -0.10
C VAL A 89 -9.84 -9.36 -0.68
N MET A 90 -10.66 -9.67 -1.69
CA MET A 90 -10.63 -10.99 -2.33
C MET A 90 -9.28 -11.26 -2.98
N PHE A 91 -8.73 -10.31 -3.73
CA PHE A 91 -7.42 -10.43 -4.36
C PHE A 91 -6.32 -10.82 -3.37
N PHE A 92 -6.19 -10.09 -2.25
CA PHE A 92 -5.17 -10.41 -1.26
C PHE A 92 -5.40 -11.75 -0.57
N ARG A 93 -6.65 -12.10 -0.27
CA ARG A 93 -6.99 -13.39 0.34
C ARG A 93 -6.73 -14.56 -0.59
N THR A 94 -7.10 -14.46 -1.87
CA THR A 94 -7.05 -15.59 -2.81
C THR A 94 -5.70 -15.72 -3.49
N VAL A 95 -5.05 -14.62 -3.86
CA VAL A 95 -3.75 -14.65 -4.53
C VAL A 95 -2.63 -14.88 -3.51
N PHE A 96 -2.60 -14.06 -2.45
CA PHE A 96 -1.51 -14.06 -1.48
C PHE A 96 -1.79 -14.86 -0.20
N GLY A 97 -3.04 -15.31 0.01
CA GLY A 97 -3.40 -16.02 1.24
C GLY A 97 -3.49 -15.12 2.47
N PHE A 98 -3.66 -13.81 2.30
CA PHE A 98 -3.73 -12.88 3.42
C PHE A 98 -5.01 -13.11 4.24
N SER A 99 -4.99 -12.73 5.52
CA SER A 99 -6.16 -12.72 6.39
C SER A 99 -6.77 -11.32 6.48
N LEU A 100 -8.10 -11.24 6.49
CA LEU A 100 -8.82 -10.00 6.79
C LEU A 100 -8.90 -9.80 8.31
N GLU A 101 -8.49 -8.62 8.77
CA GLU A 101 -8.59 -8.20 10.16
C GLU A 101 -9.94 -7.52 10.46
N HIS A 102 -10.20 -7.27 11.75
CA HIS A 102 -11.39 -6.56 12.17
C HIS A 102 -11.40 -5.12 11.61
N GLU A 103 -12.50 -4.76 10.97
CA GLU A 103 -12.67 -3.44 10.39
C GLU A 103 -12.77 -2.36 11.45
N GLN A 104 -12.01 -1.28 11.27
CA GLN A 104 -12.12 -0.09 12.09
C GLN A 104 -13.00 0.96 11.42
N THR A 105 -13.73 1.74 12.20
CA THR A 105 -14.43 2.93 11.72
C THR A 105 -13.72 4.16 12.27
N LEU A 106 -13.29 5.04 11.37
CA LEU A 106 -12.53 6.24 11.70
C LEU A 106 -13.39 7.48 11.47
N PRO A 107 -13.45 8.42 12.43
CA PRO A 107 -14.13 9.69 12.22
C PRO A 107 -13.30 10.60 11.30
N ASP A 108 -13.97 11.21 10.33
CA ASP A 108 -13.48 12.33 9.52
C ASP A 108 -14.49 13.49 9.67
N PRO A 109 -14.08 14.77 9.60
CA PRO A 109 -15.00 15.88 9.81
C PRO A 109 -16.20 15.92 8.86
N TYR A 110 -16.11 15.25 7.72
CA TYR A 110 -17.15 15.22 6.70
C TYR A 110 -17.82 13.83 6.55
N GLY A 111 -17.60 12.92 7.50
CA GLY A 111 -18.25 11.61 7.55
C GLY A 111 -17.37 10.51 8.15
N LEU A 112 -17.77 9.25 7.98
CA LEU A 112 -16.99 8.12 8.47
C LEU A 112 -16.13 7.52 7.34
N VAL A 113 -14.97 7.00 7.74
CA VAL A 113 -14.10 6.17 6.90
C VAL A 113 -14.08 4.77 7.49
N ARG A 114 -14.41 3.75 6.69
CA ARG A 114 -14.24 2.35 7.08
C ARG A 114 -12.86 1.88 6.65
N SER A 115 -12.16 1.19 7.54
CA SER A 115 -10.76 0.81 7.40
C SER A 115 -10.56 -0.66 7.79
N PRO A 116 -10.99 -1.61 6.95
CA PRO A 116 -10.55 -3.00 7.07
C PRO A 116 -9.08 -3.11 6.73
N ALA A 117 -8.36 -3.99 7.41
CA ALA A 117 -6.97 -4.28 7.09
C ALA A 117 -6.81 -5.74 6.63
N VAL A 118 -5.91 -5.98 5.69
CA VAL A 118 -5.44 -7.33 5.33
C VAL A 118 -4.00 -7.50 5.78
N ARG A 119 -3.68 -8.70 6.27
CA ARG A 119 -2.36 -9.04 6.82
C ARG A 119 -1.79 -10.29 6.17
N SER A 120 -0.49 -10.29 5.89
CA SER A 120 0.21 -11.47 5.38
C SER A 120 0.22 -12.61 6.39
N PRO A 121 0.31 -13.87 5.95
CA PRO A 121 0.46 -15.02 6.85
C PRO A 121 1.65 -14.91 7.81
N GLN A 122 2.76 -14.34 7.33
CA GLN A 122 3.98 -14.10 8.11
C GLN A 122 3.84 -12.88 9.03
N GLY A 123 2.85 -12.03 8.80
CA GLY A 123 2.52 -10.88 9.64
C GLY A 123 3.40 -9.65 9.43
N ASP A 124 4.24 -9.65 8.39
CA ASP A 124 5.19 -8.61 7.99
C ASP A 124 4.61 -7.56 7.03
N ILE A 125 3.48 -7.86 6.38
CA ILE A 125 2.78 -6.93 5.49
C ILE A 125 1.39 -6.70 6.05
N ARG A 126 1.03 -5.43 6.23
CA ARG A 126 -0.30 -5.00 6.62
C ARG A 126 -0.78 -3.86 5.73
N LEU A 127 -1.97 -4.01 5.17
CA LEU A 127 -2.57 -3.04 4.27
C LEU A 127 -3.95 -2.64 4.78
N ALA A 128 -4.15 -1.36 5.12
CA ALA A 128 -5.47 -0.82 5.45
C ALA A 128 -6.17 -0.35 4.17
N LEU A 129 -7.40 -0.79 3.94
CA LEU A 129 -8.17 -0.56 2.71
C LEU A 129 -9.32 0.40 3.01
N ASN A 130 -9.03 1.70 2.98
CA ASN A 130 -9.92 2.76 3.40
C ASN A 130 -10.98 3.07 2.34
N ILE A 131 -12.24 3.07 2.76
CA ILE A 131 -13.38 3.55 1.98
C ILE A 131 -14.15 4.62 2.74
N SER A 132 -14.60 5.63 2.02
CA SER A 132 -15.33 6.76 2.60
C SER A 132 -16.83 6.60 2.43
N GLN A 133 -17.60 6.94 3.46
CA GLN A 133 -19.06 7.04 3.34
C GLN A 133 -19.51 8.32 2.62
N SER A 134 -18.68 9.37 2.65
CA SER A 134 -18.97 10.67 2.06
C SER A 134 -17.84 11.14 1.14
N ARG A 135 -18.22 11.73 -0.01
CA ARG A 135 -17.29 12.31 -0.99
C ARG A 135 -16.52 13.51 -0.45
N ALA A 136 -17.02 14.13 0.61
CA ALA A 136 -16.38 15.26 1.24
C ALA A 136 -15.27 14.84 2.22
N THR A 137 -15.13 13.56 2.58
CA THR A 137 -14.04 13.10 3.45
C THR A 137 -12.67 13.25 2.81
N GLN A 138 -11.60 13.33 3.61
CA GLN A 138 -10.25 13.46 3.08
C GLN A 138 -9.86 12.33 2.14
N ILE A 139 -10.15 11.08 2.51
CA ILE A 139 -9.85 9.91 1.68
C ILE A 139 -10.56 10.00 0.33
N ALA A 140 -11.85 10.36 0.30
CA ALA A 140 -12.59 10.48 -0.94
C ALA A 140 -12.05 11.61 -1.84
N ARG A 141 -11.66 12.75 -1.24
CA ARG A 141 -11.02 13.84 -1.99
C ARG A 141 -9.66 13.44 -2.54
N SER A 142 -8.87 12.68 -1.77
CA SER A 142 -7.59 12.14 -2.22
C SER A 142 -7.77 11.16 -3.39
N VAL A 143 -8.77 10.28 -3.33
CA VAL A 143 -9.12 9.36 -4.42
C VAL A 143 -9.59 10.13 -5.65
N ALA A 144 -10.47 11.13 -5.50
CA ALA A 144 -10.99 11.92 -6.61
C ALA A 144 -9.89 12.72 -7.35
N CYS A 145 -8.87 13.19 -6.63
CA CYS A 145 -7.71 13.87 -7.23
C CYS A 145 -6.69 12.89 -7.83
N TYR A 146 -6.77 11.59 -7.50
CA TYR A 146 -5.86 10.56 -7.96
C TYR A 146 -6.36 9.93 -9.26
N ARG A 147 -5.52 9.95 -10.31
CA ARG A 147 -5.87 9.40 -11.63
C ARG A 147 -5.55 7.89 -11.78
N GLY A 148 -5.60 7.12 -10.68
CA GLY A 148 -5.33 5.66 -10.65
C GLY A 148 -6.26 4.91 -9.69
N GLY A 149 -6.14 3.58 -9.60
CA GLY A 149 -7.11 2.71 -8.89
C GLY A 149 -7.13 2.84 -7.36
N ALA A 150 -6.00 3.15 -6.73
CA ALA A 150 -5.92 3.40 -5.28
C ALA A 150 -4.88 4.47 -4.92
N ALA A 151 -5.27 5.42 -4.05
CA ALA A 151 -4.38 6.43 -3.51
C ALA A 151 -3.69 5.90 -2.24
N ALA A 152 -2.35 5.87 -2.21
CA ALA A 152 -1.61 5.33 -1.08
C ALA A 152 -1.17 6.43 -0.09
N CYS A 153 -1.64 6.36 1.15
CA CYS A 153 -1.10 7.10 2.29
C CYS A 153 -0.23 6.17 3.14
N ARG A 154 1.06 6.51 3.30
CA ARG A 154 1.99 5.73 4.12
C ARG A 154 1.93 6.19 5.57
N LEU A 155 1.74 5.28 6.52
CA LEU A 155 1.94 5.55 7.94
C LEU A 155 3.15 4.74 8.43
N CYS A 156 4.14 5.42 8.99
CA CYS A 156 5.30 4.79 9.61
C CYS A 156 5.30 5.15 11.10
N LEU A 157 5.48 4.15 11.96
CA LEU A 157 5.66 4.39 13.39
C LEU A 157 7.16 4.44 13.73
N PRO A 158 7.62 5.42 14.52
CA PRO A 158 8.98 5.47 15.02
C PRO A 158 9.21 4.41 16.11
N ARG A 159 10.49 4.10 16.34
CA ARG A 159 10.99 3.05 17.24
C ARG A 159 10.61 3.22 18.73
N SER A 160 10.09 4.37 19.14
CA SER A 160 9.56 4.60 20.48
C SER A 160 8.37 5.56 20.45
N ALA A 161 7.36 5.30 21.29
CA ALA A 161 6.18 6.17 21.47
C ALA A 161 6.52 7.54 22.12
N GLY A 162 7.81 7.82 22.37
CA GLY A 162 8.30 9.07 22.91
C GLY A 162 8.57 10.10 21.82
N ARG A 163 7.62 11.03 21.64
CA ARG A 163 7.61 12.14 20.67
C ARG A 163 7.54 11.71 19.19
N LEU A 164 6.32 11.82 18.65
CA LEU A 164 6.07 12.00 17.22
C LEU A 164 6.84 13.24 16.74
N ARG A 165 8.05 13.06 16.22
CA ARG A 165 8.66 14.03 15.31
C ARG A 165 8.04 13.83 13.94
N PRO A 166 7.76 14.89 13.16
CA PRO A 166 7.25 14.74 11.81
C PRO A 166 8.21 13.84 11.02
N ALA A 167 7.68 12.75 10.47
CA ALA A 167 8.44 11.71 9.77
C ALA A 167 9.21 12.27 8.56
N CYS A 168 8.76 13.42 8.04
CA CYS A 168 9.35 14.12 6.91
C CYS A 168 9.52 15.61 7.24
N ARG A 169 10.69 16.20 6.95
CA ARG A 169 10.86 17.66 6.95
C ARG A 169 9.93 18.24 5.86
N GLY A 170 9.04 19.16 6.23
CA GLY A 170 8.13 19.83 5.28
C GLY A 170 6.76 19.18 5.11
N CYS A 171 6.45 18.06 5.79
CA CYS A 171 5.06 17.63 5.91
C CYS A 171 4.38 18.44 7.03
N PRO A 172 3.38 19.28 6.73
CA PRO A 172 2.60 19.90 7.80
C PRO A 172 1.94 18.77 8.62
N PRO A 173 1.96 18.84 9.97
CA PRO A 173 1.13 17.97 10.75
C PRO A 173 -0.33 18.18 10.33
N TYR A 174 -1.12 17.12 10.36
CA TYR A 174 -2.57 17.26 10.21
C TYR A 174 -3.06 18.17 11.35
N ALA A 175 -3.36 19.42 11.03
CA ALA A 175 -4.09 20.30 11.92
C ALA A 175 -5.54 19.84 11.86
N ALA A 176 -5.93 18.99 12.81
CA ALA A 176 -7.34 18.88 13.13
C ALA A 176 -7.78 20.30 13.53
N ASP A 177 -8.68 20.91 12.74
CA ASP A 177 -9.25 22.19 13.08
C ASP A 177 -10.01 22.03 14.41
N PRO A 178 -9.58 22.68 15.51
CA PRO A 178 -10.22 22.52 16.82
C PRO A 178 -11.68 22.99 16.83
N GLY A 179 -12.16 23.65 15.78
CA GLY A 179 -13.57 24.03 15.61
C GLY A 179 -14.52 22.93 15.13
N GLN A 180 -14.05 21.71 14.82
CA GLN A 180 -14.89 20.63 14.28
C GLN A 180 -15.12 19.44 15.23
N LEU A 181 -14.76 19.58 16.52
CA LEU A 181 -15.17 18.67 17.59
C LEU A 181 -16.22 19.37 18.47
N LEU A 182 -17.46 19.39 18.00
CA LEU A 182 -18.65 19.60 18.83
C LEU A 182 -19.54 18.37 18.72
#